data_AF-A0A7C2TTY4-F1
#
_entry.id   AF-A0A7C2TTY4-F1
#
_cell.length_a   1.000
_cell.length_b   1.000
_cell.length_c   1.000
_cell.angle_alpha   90.00
_cell.angle_beta   90.00
_cell.angle_gamma   90.00
#
_symmetry.space_group_name_H-M   'P 1'
#
loop_
_entity.id
_entity.type
_entity.pdbx_description
1 polymer ?
#
loop_
_entity_poly.entity_id
_entity_poly.type
_entity_poly.pdbx_seq_one_letter_code
_entity_poly.pdbx_strand_id
1 'polypeptide(L)'
;MKRGIVLLVVLLFIAPGVVSSAAKKRLTMRDVLSFRLASQPALSRDGRRVAFVVAEADFQESRYRTDIWVVETDGGQPRPFTRSKEDESMPRWSPDGRWLAFLSNRPGRAPDARQEEEEERRPKNQIWIMPSDGGEAVQLTQAEEGVIAYEWSPDSRTIIYLTRETLPKPERERRQRERKYKFDAVVEEKERYRREFWRIEIETRKATRVFEGDYGIAEFEVAPDGKRIAYATNYTGRVDDGKKFDI
;
A
#
# COMPACT_ATOMS: atom_id res chain seq x y z
N MET A 1 -21.34 97.57 6.76
CA MET A 1 -20.68 97.08 8.00
C MET A 1 -21.64 96.08 8.62
N LYS A 2 -21.40 94.77 8.74
CA LYS A 2 -20.25 94.02 9.27
C LYS A 2 -20.15 92.67 8.55
N ARG A 3 -18.91 92.23 8.26
CA ARG A 3 -18.57 90.93 7.67
C ARG A 3 -18.56 89.87 8.76
N GLY A 4 -19.33 88.80 8.63
CA GLY A 4 -19.23 87.62 9.51
C GLY A 4 -18.52 86.50 8.76
N ILE A 5 -17.27 86.21 9.15
CA ILE A 5 -16.50 85.07 8.64
C ILE A 5 -16.99 83.83 9.43
N VAL A 6 -17.63 82.88 8.75
CA VAL A 6 -17.97 81.58 9.31
C VAL A 6 -16.76 80.66 9.09
N LEU A 7 -16.06 80.33 10.18
CA LEU A 7 -14.95 79.39 10.20
C LEU A 7 -15.52 77.96 10.24
N LEU A 8 -15.41 77.22 9.14
CA LEU A 8 -15.82 75.82 9.07
C LEU A 8 -14.69 74.95 9.66
N VAL A 9 -14.85 74.51 10.91
CA VAL A 9 -13.95 73.51 11.53
C VAL A 9 -14.39 72.12 11.07
N VAL A 10 -13.65 71.53 10.12
CA VAL A 10 -13.83 70.13 9.72
C VAL A 10 -13.11 69.25 10.74
N LEU A 11 -13.87 68.60 11.62
CA LEU A 11 -13.37 67.57 12.52
C LEU A 11 -13.20 66.26 11.73
N LEU A 12 -11.96 65.95 11.37
CA LEU A 12 -11.58 64.68 10.75
C LEU A 12 -11.61 63.58 11.82
N PHE A 13 -12.71 62.82 11.91
CA PHE A 13 -12.76 61.60 12.72
C PHE A 13 -11.89 60.53 12.06
N ILE A 14 -10.66 60.37 12.55
CA ILE A 14 -9.85 59.18 12.25
C ILE A 14 -10.45 58.03 13.06
N ALA A 15 -11.32 57.24 12.42
CA ALA A 15 -11.76 55.99 13.01
C ALA A 15 -10.54 55.05 13.14
N PRO A 16 -10.22 54.50 14.33
CA PRO A 16 -9.18 53.51 14.44
C PRO A 16 -9.61 52.27 13.64
N GLY A 17 -8.86 51.99 12.57
CA GLY A 17 -9.03 50.77 11.80
C GLY A 17 -8.84 49.57 12.72
N VAL A 18 -9.92 48.82 12.95
CA VAL A 18 -9.83 47.54 13.65
C VAL A 18 -9.07 46.59 12.72
N VAL A 19 -7.77 46.45 12.97
CA VAL A 19 -6.99 45.37 12.36
C VAL A 19 -7.52 44.08 12.97
N SER A 20 -8.40 43.40 12.24
CA SER A 20 -8.82 42.05 12.60
C SER A 20 -7.61 41.13 12.47
N SER A 21 -6.86 40.95 13.56
CA SER A 21 -5.89 39.88 13.69
C SER A 21 -6.66 38.57 13.55
N ALA A 22 -6.60 37.94 12.37
CA ALA A 22 -7.07 36.58 12.18
C ALA A 22 -6.38 35.71 13.23
N ALA A 23 -7.13 35.28 14.25
CA ALA A 23 -6.59 34.42 15.29
C ALA A 23 -6.03 33.16 14.62
N LYS A 24 -4.73 32.90 14.81
CA LYS A 24 -4.09 31.70 14.26
C LYS A 24 -4.87 30.48 14.76
N LYS A 25 -5.43 29.70 13.83
CA LYS A 25 -6.18 28.47 14.15
C LYS A 25 -5.28 27.58 15.00
N ARG A 26 -5.76 27.18 16.19
CA ARG A 26 -5.02 26.25 17.06
C ARG A 26 -5.02 24.87 16.41
N LEU A 27 -3.87 24.23 16.41
CA LEU A 27 -3.73 22.84 15.96
C LEU A 27 -4.54 21.94 16.89
N THR A 28 -5.44 21.14 16.32
CA THR A 28 -6.24 20.15 17.04
C THR A 28 -5.67 18.75 16.82
N MET A 29 -6.08 17.78 17.66
CA MET A 29 -5.74 16.37 17.44
C MET A 29 -6.25 15.88 16.07
N ARG A 30 -7.42 16.37 15.64
CA ARG A 30 -7.96 16.04 14.31
C ARG A 30 -7.04 16.53 13.20
N ASP A 31 -6.48 17.74 13.33
CA ASP A 31 -5.54 18.26 12.32
C ASP A 31 -4.26 17.39 12.27
N VAL A 32 -3.75 16.93 13.42
CA VAL A 32 -2.58 16.02 13.48
C VAL A 32 -2.88 14.67 12.82
N LEU A 33 -4.03 14.08 13.12
CA LEU A 33 -4.46 12.81 12.52
C LEU A 33 -4.80 12.95 11.03
N SER A 34 -5.10 14.16 10.55
CA SER A 34 -5.41 14.41 9.14
C SER A 34 -4.15 14.62 8.29
N PHE A 35 -2.95 14.49 8.85
CA PHE A 35 -1.74 14.57 8.05
C PHE A 35 -1.68 13.44 7.02
N ARG A 36 -1.41 13.82 5.78
CA ARG A 36 -1.23 12.90 4.66
C ARG A 36 0.24 12.47 4.64
N LEU A 37 0.48 11.19 4.89
CA LEU A 37 1.83 10.64 5.00
C LEU A 37 2.22 10.00 3.67
N ALA A 38 3.29 10.50 3.04
CA ALA A 38 3.84 9.93 1.83
C ALA A 38 4.92 8.89 2.15
N SER A 39 4.92 7.76 1.44
CA SER A 39 5.90 6.68 1.63
C SER A 39 6.09 5.86 0.34
N GLN A 40 7.05 4.93 0.35
CA GLN A 40 7.31 3.96 -0.74
C GLN A 40 7.41 4.62 -2.14
N PRO A 41 8.34 5.57 -2.35
CA PRO A 41 8.52 6.20 -3.65
C PRO A 41 9.08 5.20 -4.68
N ALA A 42 8.58 5.29 -5.92
CA ALA A 42 9.01 4.50 -7.05
C ALA A 42 9.15 5.41 -8.29
N LEU A 43 10.40 5.58 -8.73
CA LEU A 43 10.75 6.37 -9.91
C LEU A 43 10.45 5.57 -11.19
N SER A 44 9.85 6.21 -12.19
CA SER A 44 9.65 5.63 -13.52
C SER A 44 11.01 5.44 -14.22
N ARG A 45 11.10 4.47 -15.14
CA ARG A 45 12.38 4.16 -15.80
C ARG A 45 12.95 5.34 -16.60
N ASP A 46 12.09 6.17 -17.17
CA ASP A 46 12.48 7.39 -17.88
C ASP A 46 12.81 8.57 -16.94
N GLY A 47 12.65 8.40 -15.63
CA GLY A 47 12.93 9.39 -14.61
C GLY A 47 11.94 10.56 -14.57
N ARG A 48 10.83 10.49 -15.30
CA ARG A 48 9.87 11.60 -15.43
C ARG A 48 8.80 11.63 -14.34
N ARG A 49 8.51 10.48 -13.72
CA ARG A 49 7.39 10.34 -12.78
C ARG A 49 7.81 9.59 -11.54
N VAL A 50 7.25 9.99 -10.40
CA VAL A 50 7.36 9.25 -9.14
C VAL A 50 5.97 8.80 -8.72
N ALA A 51 5.78 7.49 -8.59
CA ALA A 51 4.64 6.91 -7.90
C ALA A 51 4.98 6.77 -6.43
N PHE A 52 4.03 7.00 -5.53
CA PHE A 52 4.23 6.87 -4.09
C PHE A 52 2.91 6.61 -3.37
N VAL A 53 2.98 6.04 -2.19
CA VAL A 53 1.81 5.76 -1.35
C VAL A 53 1.49 6.98 -0.49
N VAL A 54 0.22 7.35 -0.43
CA VAL A 54 -0.29 8.36 0.50
C VAL A 54 -1.26 7.70 1.48
N ALA A 55 -0.93 7.75 2.77
CA ALA A 55 -1.83 7.36 3.85
C ALA A 55 -2.62 8.59 4.33
N GLU A 56 -3.94 8.45 4.44
CA GLU A 56 -4.87 9.49 4.88
C GLU A 56 -5.90 8.91 5.84
N ALA A 57 -6.28 9.68 6.87
CA ALA A 57 -7.27 9.25 7.85
C ALA A 57 -8.68 9.22 7.25
N ASP A 58 -9.32 8.06 7.30
CA ASP A 58 -10.75 7.89 7.07
C ASP A 58 -11.45 7.87 8.43
N PHE A 59 -12.00 9.01 8.82
CA PHE A 59 -12.70 9.16 10.10
C PHE A 59 -14.07 8.47 10.12
N GLN A 60 -14.65 8.11 8.96
CA GLN A 60 -15.92 7.38 8.93
C GLN A 60 -15.67 5.91 9.28
N GLU A 61 -14.62 5.34 8.69
CA GLU A 61 -14.24 3.93 8.89
C GLU A 61 -13.25 3.74 10.05
N SER A 62 -12.89 4.81 10.78
CA SER A 62 -11.94 4.81 11.90
C SER A 62 -10.60 4.11 11.58
N ARG A 63 -10.07 4.35 10.38
CA ARG A 63 -8.81 3.74 9.90
C ARG A 63 -8.00 4.75 9.08
N TYR A 64 -6.77 4.40 8.74
CA TYR A 64 -6.06 5.03 7.63
C TYR A 64 -6.32 4.24 6.35
N ARG A 65 -6.47 4.95 5.23
CA ARG A 65 -6.49 4.37 3.89
C ARG A 65 -5.22 4.76 3.16
N THR A 66 -4.70 3.84 2.37
CA THR A 66 -3.54 4.05 1.51
C THR A 66 -3.94 4.02 0.04
N ASP A 67 -3.62 5.09 -0.69
CA ASP A 67 -3.83 5.22 -2.13
C ASP A 67 -2.48 5.52 -2.82
N ILE A 68 -2.37 5.18 -4.10
CA ILE A 68 -1.17 5.48 -4.91
C ILE A 68 -1.36 6.81 -5.62
N TRP A 69 -0.37 7.68 -5.48
CA TRP A 69 -0.30 8.99 -6.08
C TRP A 69 0.89 9.06 -7.04
N VAL A 70 0.78 9.90 -8.06
CA VAL A 70 1.84 10.16 -9.03
C VAL A 70 2.09 11.66 -9.14
N VAL A 71 3.37 12.03 -9.26
CA VAL A 71 3.82 13.39 -9.53
C VAL A 71 4.92 13.35 -10.61
N GLU A 72 5.01 14.39 -11.43
CA GLU A 72 6.13 14.57 -12.36
C GLU A 72 7.38 15.02 -11.58
N THR A 73 8.57 14.64 -12.06
CA THR A 73 9.84 14.92 -11.38
C THR A 73 10.35 16.34 -11.61
N ASP A 74 9.89 17.02 -12.64
CA ASP A 74 10.14 18.44 -12.88
C ASP A 74 9.23 19.36 -12.02
N GLY A 75 8.28 18.77 -11.29
CA GLY A 75 7.42 19.44 -10.33
C GLY A 75 5.94 19.33 -10.68
N GLY A 76 5.12 20.15 -10.02
CA GLY A 76 3.67 20.13 -10.20
C GLY A 76 2.93 19.48 -9.03
N GLN A 77 1.61 19.41 -9.17
CA GLN A 77 0.73 18.90 -8.11
C GLN A 77 0.60 17.38 -8.21
N PRO A 78 0.88 16.63 -7.13
CA PRO A 78 0.61 15.21 -7.09
C PRO A 78 -0.87 14.93 -7.32
N ARG A 79 -1.17 13.86 -8.05
CA ARG A 79 -2.54 13.42 -8.32
C ARG A 79 -2.75 11.98 -7.87
N PRO A 80 -3.97 11.62 -7.41
CA PRO A 80 -4.30 10.22 -7.16
C PRO A 80 -4.24 9.45 -8.49
N PHE A 81 -3.51 8.36 -8.48
CA PHE A 81 -3.41 7.41 -9.61
C PHE A 81 -4.45 6.31 -9.47
N THR A 82 -4.74 5.93 -8.24
CA THR A 82 -5.78 4.97 -7.86
C THR A 82 -6.85 5.64 -7.01
N ARG A 83 -8.02 4.99 -6.90
CA ARG A 83 -9.22 5.53 -6.23
C ARG A 83 -10.10 4.45 -5.59
N SER A 84 -9.52 3.33 -5.18
CA SER A 84 -10.32 2.28 -4.56
C SER A 84 -10.63 2.61 -3.10
N LYS A 85 -11.59 1.89 -2.48
CA LYS A 85 -11.85 2.03 -1.04
C LYS A 85 -10.86 1.23 -0.18
N GLU A 86 -9.95 0.53 -0.85
CA GLU A 86 -9.14 -0.54 -0.29
C GLU A 86 -7.69 -0.07 -0.23
N ASP A 87 -6.88 -0.74 0.58
CA ASP A 87 -5.49 -0.34 0.77
C ASP A 87 -4.63 -0.75 -0.41
N GLU A 88 -3.69 0.13 -0.75
CA GLU A 88 -2.81 -0.02 -1.89
C GLU A 88 -1.40 0.39 -1.55
N SER A 89 -0.44 -0.42 -1.99
CA SER A 89 0.95 -0.28 -1.59
C SER A 89 1.93 -0.85 -2.61
N MET A 90 3.21 -0.63 -2.36
CA MET A 90 4.34 -1.13 -3.15
C MET A 90 4.19 -0.82 -4.64
N PRO A 91 4.03 0.45 -5.06
CA PRO A 91 3.97 0.79 -6.48
C PRO A 91 5.31 0.46 -7.16
N ARG A 92 5.29 -0.21 -8.32
CA ARG A 92 6.48 -0.47 -9.13
C ARG A 92 6.17 -0.33 -10.61
N TRP A 93 6.89 0.56 -11.28
CA TRP A 93 6.81 0.72 -12.73
C TRP A 93 7.40 -0.51 -13.43
N SER A 94 6.75 -0.96 -14.51
CA SER A 94 7.32 -1.98 -15.36
C SER A 94 8.61 -1.49 -16.02
N PRO A 95 9.59 -2.36 -16.29
CA PRO A 95 10.81 -1.94 -16.97
C PRO A 95 10.56 -1.40 -18.38
N ASP A 96 9.49 -1.79 -19.08
CA ASP A 96 9.11 -1.19 -20.37
C ASP A 96 8.34 0.14 -20.23
N GLY A 97 8.05 0.57 -19.00
CA GLY A 97 7.34 1.80 -18.68
C GLY A 97 5.84 1.79 -19.00
N ARG A 98 5.29 0.67 -19.49
CA ARG A 98 3.89 0.56 -19.92
C ARG A 98 2.90 0.41 -18.78
N TRP A 99 3.34 -0.09 -17.63
CA TRP A 99 2.47 -0.48 -16.52
C TRP A 99 2.99 0.07 -15.19
N LEU A 100 2.07 0.32 -14.27
CA LEU A 100 2.34 0.40 -12.85
C LEU A 100 1.72 -0.82 -12.18
N ALA A 101 2.55 -1.67 -11.57
CA ALA A 101 2.08 -2.70 -10.67
C ALA A 101 1.98 -2.16 -9.25
N PHE A 102 1.12 -2.78 -8.45
CA PHE A 102 0.96 -2.48 -7.03
C PHE A 102 0.24 -3.62 -6.30
N LEU A 103 0.36 -3.65 -4.98
CA LEU A 103 -0.46 -4.51 -4.13
C LEU A 103 -1.77 -3.82 -3.80
N SER A 104 -2.88 -4.55 -3.86
CA SER A 104 -4.17 -4.11 -3.33
C SER A 104 -4.93 -5.27 -2.71
N ASN A 105 -5.62 -4.99 -1.60
CA ASN A 105 -6.52 -5.93 -0.95
C ASN A 105 -7.97 -5.82 -1.46
N ARG A 106 -8.20 -5.09 -2.55
CA ARG A 106 -9.54 -4.99 -3.15
C ARG A 106 -10.11 -6.36 -3.56
N PRO A 107 -11.43 -6.55 -3.48
CA PRO A 107 -12.07 -7.79 -3.89
C PRO A 107 -11.77 -8.07 -5.37
N GLY A 108 -11.18 -9.23 -5.63
CA GLY A 108 -10.85 -9.72 -6.96
C GLY A 108 -11.98 -10.50 -7.62
N ARG A 109 -11.81 -10.87 -8.90
CA ARG A 109 -12.72 -11.78 -9.63
C ARG A 109 -12.42 -13.26 -9.35
N ALA A 110 -12.16 -13.65 -8.11
CA ALA A 110 -11.90 -15.06 -7.81
C ALA A 110 -13.20 -15.87 -8.03
N PRO A 111 -13.22 -16.86 -8.94
CA PRO A 111 -14.42 -17.66 -9.21
C PRO A 111 -14.77 -18.62 -8.06
N ASP A 112 -13.81 -18.89 -7.17
CA ASP A 112 -13.93 -19.78 -6.02
C ASP A 112 -13.82 -19.03 -4.69
N ALA A 113 -14.40 -17.83 -4.58
CA ALA A 113 -14.84 -17.33 -3.28
C ALA A 113 -16.01 -18.19 -2.78
N ARG A 114 -15.76 -19.50 -2.60
CA ARG A 114 -16.67 -20.42 -1.95
C ARG A 114 -16.94 -19.83 -0.58
N GLN A 115 -18.22 -19.81 -0.27
CA GLN A 115 -18.85 -19.43 0.98
C GLN A 115 -18.20 -20.17 2.15
N GLU A 116 -17.00 -19.75 2.54
CA GLU A 116 -16.36 -20.11 3.78
C GLU A 116 -16.49 -18.86 4.65
N GLU A 117 -17.45 -18.91 5.57
CA GLU A 117 -17.76 -17.97 6.67
C GLU A 117 -17.09 -16.59 6.51
N GLU A 118 -17.83 -15.65 5.91
CA GLU A 118 -17.44 -14.28 5.55
C GLU A 118 -16.88 -13.43 6.71
N GLU A 119 -17.04 -13.85 7.97
CA GLU A 119 -16.79 -12.99 9.13
C GLU A 119 -15.31 -12.70 9.43
N GLU A 120 -14.34 -13.49 8.93
CA GLU A 120 -12.94 -13.34 9.40
C GLU A 120 -11.84 -13.36 8.33
N ARG A 121 -12.17 -13.48 7.04
CA ARG A 121 -11.13 -13.36 6.00
C ARG A 121 -10.75 -11.89 5.83
N ARG A 122 -9.70 -11.46 6.53
CA ARG A 122 -8.99 -10.22 6.20
C ARG A 122 -8.66 -10.24 4.70
N PRO A 123 -9.02 -9.20 3.95
CA PRO A 123 -8.77 -9.17 2.53
C PRO A 123 -7.25 -9.27 2.28
N LYS A 124 -6.87 -10.20 1.41
CA LYS A 124 -5.47 -10.54 1.15
C LYS A 124 -4.95 -9.70 -0.01
N ASN A 125 -3.75 -9.14 0.13
CA ASN A 125 -3.09 -8.39 -0.93
C ASN A 125 -2.90 -9.27 -2.17
N GLN A 126 -3.20 -8.72 -3.34
CA GLN A 126 -2.91 -9.30 -4.64
C GLN A 126 -2.17 -8.28 -5.49
N ILE A 127 -1.47 -8.74 -6.52
CA ILE A 127 -0.83 -7.86 -7.49
C ILE A 127 -1.89 -7.39 -8.49
N TRP A 128 -1.94 -6.09 -8.66
CA TRP A 128 -2.75 -5.40 -9.66
C TRP A 128 -1.82 -4.63 -10.59
N ILE A 129 -2.22 -4.51 -11.85
CA ILE A 129 -1.52 -3.69 -12.85
C ILE A 129 -2.47 -2.65 -13.42
N MET A 130 -1.97 -1.46 -13.68
CA MET A 130 -2.69 -0.37 -14.33
C MET A 130 -1.82 0.21 -15.45
N PRO A 131 -2.38 0.63 -16.61
CA PRO A 131 -1.63 1.34 -17.63
C PRO A 131 -0.90 2.55 -17.05
N SER A 132 0.30 2.83 -17.53
CA SER A 132 1.16 3.86 -16.93
C SER A 132 0.59 5.29 -17.02
N ASP A 133 -0.26 5.54 -18.00
CA ASP A 133 -1.02 6.77 -18.21
C ASP A 133 -2.28 6.87 -17.33
N GLY A 134 -2.61 5.78 -16.63
CA GLY A 134 -3.81 5.62 -15.82
C GLY A 134 -4.87 4.80 -16.56
N GLY A 135 -5.96 4.46 -15.86
CA GLY A 135 -7.04 3.68 -16.42
C GLY A 135 -7.59 2.68 -15.41
N GLU A 136 -8.16 1.59 -15.93
CA GLU A 136 -8.67 0.52 -15.08
C GLU A 136 -7.54 -0.40 -14.62
N ALA A 137 -7.53 -0.71 -13.32
CA ALA A 137 -6.61 -1.68 -12.76
C ALA A 137 -7.13 -3.10 -12.98
N VAL A 138 -6.23 -4.01 -13.34
CA VAL A 138 -6.52 -5.40 -13.59
C VAL A 138 -5.80 -6.27 -12.56
N GLN A 139 -6.53 -7.18 -11.93
CA GLN A 139 -5.95 -8.15 -11.02
C GLN A 139 -5.09 -9.15 -11.80
N LEU A 140 -3.84 -9.31 -11.38
CA LEU A 140 -2.89 -10.23 -11.97
C LEU A 140 -2.83 -11.56 -11.21
N THR A 141 -2.83 -11.53 -9.88
CA THR A 141 -2.68 -12.74 -9.04
C THR A 141 -3.94 -13.12 -8.26
N GLN A 142 -4.05 -14.43 -7.98
CA GLN A 142 -5.03 -15.01 -7.05
C GLN A 142 -4.32 -15.95 -6.06
N ALA A 143 -3.26 -15.45 -5.41
CA ALA A 143 -2.49 -16.23 -4.46
C ALA A 143 -3.33 -16.53 -3.21
N GLU A 144 -3.41 -17.80 -2.82
CA GLU A 144 -4.27 -18.26 -1.72
C GLU A 144 -3.92 -17.57 -0.39
N GLU A 145 -2.63 -17.42 -0.09
CA GLU A 145 -2.14 -16.72 1.11
C GLU A 145 -1.88 -15.22 0.91
N GLY A 146 -2.19 -14.70 -0.27
CA GLY A 146 -1.91 -13.32 -0.63
C GLY A 146 -0.43 -13.07 -0.94
N VAL A 147 -0.17 -11.94 -1.56
CA VAL A 147 1.18 -11.52 -1.95
C VAL A 147 1.76 -10.63 -0.87
N ILE A 148 2.96 -10.98 -0.41
CA ILE A 148 3.74 -10.23 0.59
C ILE A 148 4.56 -9.14 -0.10
N ALA A 149 5.31 -9.53 -1.12
CA ALA A 149 6.21 -8.66 -1.87
C ALA A 149 6.29 -9.14 -3.32
N TYR A 150 6.67 -8.26 -4.24
CA TYR A 150 6.85 -8.62 -5.63
C TYR A 150 7.88 -7.71 -6.32
N GLU A 151 8.41 -8.21 -7.44
CA GLU A 151 9.35 -7.50 -8.31
C GLU A 151 9.09 -7.84 -9.77
N TRP A 152 9.33 -6.85 -10.63
CA TRP A 152 9.31 -7.06 -12.07
C TRP A 152 10.55 -7.84 -12.51
N SER A 153 10.35 -8.79 -13.42
CA SER A 153 11.46 -9.30 -14.23
C SER A 153 11.93 -8.20 -15.18
N PRO A 154 13.25 -8.09 -15.47
CA PRO A 154 13.77 -7.13 -16.44
C PRO A 154 13.13 -7.21 -17.84
N ASP A 155 12.54 -8.36 -18.18
CA ASP A 155 11.82 -8.61 -19.44
C ASP A 155 10.45 -7.91 -19.56
N SER A 156 9.92 -7.31 -18.48
CA SER A 156 8.58 -6.69 -18.41
C SER A 156 7.39 -7.61 -18.71
N ARG A 157 7.61 -8.91 -18.86
CA ARG A 157 6.57 -9.92 -19.15
C ARG A 157 6.21 -10.73 -17.92
N THR A 158 7.11 -10.74 -16.95
CA THR A 158 7.02 -11.56 -15.76
C THR A 158 7.07 -10.71 -14.51
N ILE A 159 6.29 -11.12 -13.50
CA ILE A 159 6.46 -10.65 -12.12
C ILE A 159 6.84 -11.86 -11.26
N ILE A 160 7.85 -11.68 -10.42
CA ILE A 160 8.20 -12.62 -9.36
C ILE A 160 7.56 -12.08 -8.08
N TYR A 161 6.93 -12.96 -7.30
CA TYR A 161 6.26 -12.56 -6.07
C TYR A 161 6.50 -13.58 -4.96
N LEU A 162 6.37 -13.08 -3.74
CA LEU A 162 6.54 -13.82 -2.51
C LEU A 162 5.18 -14.01 -1.84
N THR A 163 4.83 -15.24 -1.52
CA THR A 163 3.61 -15.61 -0.78
C THR A 163 3.99 -16.51 0.39
N ARG A 164 3.07 -16.73 1.33
CA ARG A 164 3.23 -17.80 2.32
C ARG A 164 2.86 -19.14 1.69
N GLU A 165 3.49 -20.19 2.18
CA GLU A 165 3.09 -21.57 1.93
C GLU A 165 1.65 -21.79 2.42
N THR A 166 0.81 -22.39 1.58
CA THR A 166 -0.53 -22.79 1.99
C THR A 166 -0.44 -24.04 2.85
N LEU A 167 -1.05 -24.00 4.05
CA LEU A 167 -1.14 -25.18 4.89
C LEU A 167 -1.87 -26.35 4.21
N PRO A 168 -1.46 -27.60 4.51
CA PRO A 168 -2.24 -28.78 4.16
C PRO A 168 -3.67 -28.66 4.69
N LYS A 169 -4.64 -29.14 3.90
CA LYS A 169 -6.07 -29.08 4.23
C LYS A 169 -6.42 -29.54 5.66
N PRO A 170 -5.88 -30.68 6.18
CA PRO A 170 -6.22 -31.13 7.53
C PRO A 170 -5.83 -30.12 8.63
N GLU A 171 -4.70 -29.43 8.46
CA GLU A 171 -4.22 -28.46 9.44
C GLU A 171 -5.02 -27.16 9.40
N ARG A 172 -5.41 -26.72 8.19
CA ARG A 172 -6.31 -25.58 8.00
C ARG A 172 -7.65 -25.80 8.69
N GLU A 173 -8.25 -26.97 8.48
CA GLU A 173 -9.51 -27.34 9.11
C GLU A 173 -9.37 -27.43 10.62
N ARG A 174 -8.25 -27.95 11.14
CA ARG A 174 -7.96 -27.97 12.59
C ARG A 174 -7.95 -26.53 13.15
N ARG A 175 -7.18 -25.63 12.55
CA ARG A 175 -7.10 -24.22 12.99
C ARG A 175 -8.44 -23.49 12.88
N GLN A 176 -9.21 -23.73 11.82
CA GLN A 176 -10.55 -23.16 11.68
C GLN A 176 -11.47 -23.62 12.82
N ARG A 177 -11.45 -24.92 13.17
CA ARG A 177 -12.20 -25.45 14.31
C ARG A 177 -11.73 -24.82 15.63
N GLU A 178 -10.43 -24.77 15.89
CA GLU A 178 -9.87 -24.18 17.12
C GLU A 178 -10.30 -22.72 17.31
N ARG A 179 -10.25 -21.92 16.24
CA ARG A 179 -10.74 -20.53 16.23
C ARG A 179 -12.24 -20.44 16.49
N LYS A 180 -13.04 -21.24 15.75
CA LYS A 180 -14.50 -21.27 15.87
C LYS A 180 -14.97 -21.63 17.27
N TYR A 181 -14.30 -22.58 17.91
CA TYR A 181 -14.64 -23.04 19.26
C TYR A 181 -13.93 -22.25 20.38
N LYS A 182 -13.18 -21.18 20.05
CA LYS A 182 -12.46 -20.32 21.00
C LYS A 182 -11.71 -21.13 22.07
N PHE A 183 -10.96 -22.14 21.64
CA PHE A 183 -10.16 -22.93 22.57
C PHE A 183 -9.17 -22.02 23.29
N ASP A 184 -9.27 -21.92 24.62
CA ASP A 184 -8.42 -21.05 25.46
C ASP A 184 -6.95 -21.47 25.43
N ALA A 185 -6.67 -22.73 25.08
CA ALA A 185 -5.33 -23.25 24.85
C ALA A 185 -4.99 -23.22 23.36
N VAL A 186 -4.54 -22.07 22.87
CA VAL A 186 -3.76 -22.03 21.63
C VAL A 186 -2.35 -22.44 22.02
N VAL A 187 -1.89 -23.62 21.61
CA VAL A 187 -0.45 -23.92 21.63
C VAL A 187 0.19 -22.92 20.68
N GLU A 188 0.73 -21.84 21.23
CA GLU A 188 1.43 -20.80 20.47
C GLU A 188 2.84 -21.27 20.07
N GLU A 189 2.99 -22.55 19.69
CA GLU A 189 3.98 -22.84 18.67
C GLU A 189 3.43 -22.20 17.40
N LYS A 190 3.82 -20.94 17.19
CA LYS A 190 3.73 -20.31 15.87
C LYS A 190 4.49 -21.22 14.91
N GLU A 191 3.83 -22.23 14.36
CA GLU A 191 4.26 -22.90 13.13
C GLU A 191 4.26 -21.79 12.09
N ARG A 192 5.43 -21.18 11.90
CA ARG A 192 5.61 -20.07 10.98
C ARG A 192 5.61 -20.68 9.59
N TYR A 193 4.96 -20.02 8.65
CA TYR A 193 4.84 -20.47 7.27
C TYR A 193 6.13 -20.19 6.51
N ARG A 194 6.59 -21.14 5.69
CA ARG A 194 7.65 -20.84 4.72
C ARG A 194 7.14 -19.79 3.76
N ARG A 195 8.05 -18.98 3.23
CA ARG A 195 7.73 -18.05 2.16
C ARG A 195 8.16 -18.68 0.85
N GLU A 196 7.27 -18.66 -0.12
CA GLU A 196 7.49 -19.26 -1.43
C GLU A 196 7.62 -18.19 -2.49
N PHE A 197 8.57 -18.36 -3.40
CA PHE A 197 8.66 -17.55 -4.60
C PHE A 197 7.87 -18.18 -5.72
N TRP A 198 7.05 -17.34 -6.33
CA TRP A 198 6.25 -17.66 -7.48
C TRP A 198 6.56 -16.69 -8.60
N ARG A 199 6.41 -17.16 -9.82
CA ARG A 199 6.53 -16.40 -11.05
C ARG A 199 5.15 -16.37 -11.70
N ILE A 200 4.71 -15.20 -12.15
CA ILE A 200 3.52 -15.06 -12.97
C ILE A 200 3.85 -14.35 -14.28
N GLU A 201 3.39 -14.94 -15.38
CA GLU A 201 3.42 -14.32 -16.71
C GLU A 201 2.20 -13.42 -16.90
N ILE A 202 2.40 -12.20 -17.41
CA ILE A 202 1.33 -11.19 -17.48
C ILE A 202 0.28 -11.52 -18.53
N GLU A 203 0.70 -11.96 -19.72
CA GLU A 203 -0.20 -12.25 -20.83
C GLU A 203 -1.07 -13.47 -20.55
N THR A 204 -0.46 -14.56 -20.07
CA THR A 204 -1.14 -15.83 -19.84
C THR A 204 -1.78 -15.91 -18.45
N ARG A 205 -1.37 -15.04 -17.52
CA ARG A 205 -1.71 -15.06 -16.08
C ARG A 205 -1.38 -16.39 -15.40
N LYS A 206 -0.47 -17.17 -15.99
CA LYS A 206 -0.05 -18.45 -15.46
C LYS A 206 0.97 -18.23 -14.36
N ALA A 207 0.64 -18.67 -13.15
CA ALA A 207 1.55 -18.67 -12.01
C ALA A 207 2.23 -20.03 -11.85
N THR A 208 3.54 -20.03 -11.62
CA THR A 208 4.33 -21.23 -11.30
C THR A 208 5.22 -20.97 -10.10
N ARG A 209 5.33 -21.95 -9.21
CA ARG A 209 6.26 -21.88 -8.08
C ARG A 209 7.70 -22.03 -8.59
N VAL A 210 8.57 -21.13 -8.20
CA VAL A 210 9.99 -21.10 -8.61
C VAL A 210 10.90 -21.67 -7.53
N PHE A 211 10.64 -21.33 -6.27
CA PHE A 211 11.47 -21.72 -5.16
C PHE A 211 10.65 -21.85 -3.87
N GLU A 212 10.88 -22.94 -3.14
CA GLU A 212 10.42 -23.08 -1.77
C GLU A 212 11.43 -22.36 -0.88
N GLY A 213 11.06 -21.17 -0.43
CA GLY A 213 11.93 -20.35 0.41
C GLY A 213 11.81 -20.69 1.88
N ASP A 214 12.32 -19.78 2.69
CA ASP A 214 12.43 -19.94 4.13
C ASP A 214 11.37 -19.09 4.88
N TYR A 215 11.26 -19.27 6.20
CA TYR A 215 10.33 -18.58 7.09
C TYR A 215 10.57 -17.05 7.18
N GLY A 216 11.80 -16.60 6.92
CA GLY A 216 12.28 -15.23 7.23
C GLY A 216 12.23 -14.17 6.15
N ILE A 217 11.84 -14.50 4.92
CA ILE A 217 12.17 -13.64 3.77
C ILE A 217 11.25 -12.41 3.71
N ALA A 218 11.66 -11.25 4.23
CA ALA A 218 10.81 -10.05 4.17
C ALA A 218 10.73 -9.44 2.77
N GLU A 219 11.89 -9.33 2.12
CA GLU A 219 12.09 -8.58 0.88
C GLU A 219 13.08 -9.33 -0.02
N PHE A 220 13.01 -9.03 -1.32
CA PHE A 220 13.90 -9.58 -2.32
C PHE A 220 14.01 -8.64 -3.52
N GLU A 221 15.04 -8.84 -4.33
CA GLU A 221 15.27 -8.11 -5.57
C GLU A 221 15.62 -9.11 -6.69
N VAL A 222 15.15 -8.84 -7.90
CA VAL A 222 15.51 -9.61 -9.10
C VAL A 222 16.71 -8.95 -9.75
N ALA A 223 17.77 -9.73 -9.99
CA ALA A 223 18.97 -9.22 -10.62
C ALA A 223 18.67 -8.65 -12.02
N PRO A 224 19.43 -7.64 -12.50
CA PRO A 224 19.21 -7.03 -13.81
C PRO A 224 19.30 -8.01 -14.99
N ASP A 225 19.98 -9.16 -14.81
CA ASP A 225 20.06 -10.23 -15.79
C ASP A 225 18.82 -11.14 -15.81
N GLY A 226 17.91 -10.99 -14.84
CA GLY A 226 16.70 -11.80 -14.66
C GLY A 226 16.96 -13.24 -14.24
N LYS A 227 18.20 -13.62 -13.96
CA LYS A 227 18.62 -15.00 -13.68
C LYS A 227 18.81 -15.30 -12.19
N ARG A 228 18.91 -14.26 -11.37
CA ARG A 228 19.20 -14.37 -9.94
C ARG A 228 18.20 -13.56 -9.12
N ILE A 229 17.95 -14.02 -7.90
CA ILE A 229 17.17 -13.32 -6.89
C ILE A 229 18.08 -13.14 -5.68
N ALA A 230 18.21 -11.90 -5.21
CA ALA A 230 18.83 -11.59 -3.94
C ALA A 230 17.72 -11.42 -2.90
N TYR A 231 17.85 -12.01 -1.72
CA TYR A 231 16.86 -11.86 -0.66
C TYR A 231 17.53 -11.83 0.70
N ALA A 232 16.95 -11.08 1.63
CA ALA A 232 17.38 -11.07 3.01
C ALA A 232 16.66 -12.19 3.77
N THR A 233 17.42 -13.00 4.50
CA THR A 233 16.87 -13.98 5.43
C THR A 233 17.71 -14.04 6.70
N ASN A 234 17.04 -14.25 7.82
CA ASN A 234 17.63 -14.63 9.10
C ASN A 234 17.51 -16.14 9.37
N TYR A 235 17.32 -16.93 8.32
CA TYR A 235 17.56 -18.38 8.36
C TYR A 235 19.00 -18.67 8.77
N THR A 236 19.17 -19.47 9.82
CA THR A 236 20.49 -19.93 10.28
C THR A 236 20.75 -21.41 9.96
N GLY A 237 19.79 -22.12 9.36
CA GLY A 237 19.84 -23.56 9.11
C GLY A 237 19.51 -24.41 10.33
N ARG A 238 19.05 -23.80 11.44
CA ARG A 238 18.76 -24.51 12.70
C ARG A 238 17.31 -24.92 12.76
N VAL A 239 17.05 -26.04 13.44
CA VAL A 239 15.70 -26.61 13.62
C VAL A 239 14.75 -25.61 14.31
N ASP A 240 15.28 -24.70 15.11
CA ASP A 240 14.51 -23.68 15.83
C ASP A 240 14.43 -22.33 15.12
N ASP A 241 14.90 -22.20 13.88
CA ASP A 241 14.85 -20.94 13.14
C ASP A 241 13.42 -20.41 13.05
N GLY A 242 12.45 -21.29 12.82
CA GLY A 242 11.00 -20.96 12.86
C GLY A 242 10.52 -20.29 14.16
N LYS A 243 11.32 -20.27 15.23
CA LYS A 243 10.99 -19.67 16.52
C LYS A 243 11.74 -18.36 16.81
N LYS A 244 12.73 -17.96 15.99
CA LYS A 244 13.72 -16.89 16.31
C LYS A 244 13.63 -15.61 15.49
N PHE A 245 12.49 -15.28 14.88
CA PHE A 245 12.34 -14.00 14.18
C PHE A 245 11.67 -12.95 15.08
N ASP A 246 12.44 -11.95 15.52
CA ASP A 246 11.99 -10.58 15.78
C ASP A 246 12.52 -9.72 14.61
N ILE A 247 11.63 -9.00 13.93
CA ILE A 247 11.96 -7.92 13.00
C ILE A 247 11.30 -6.67 13.55
#